data_AF-A0A7C1DWZ3-F1
#
_entry.id   AF-A0A7C1DWZ3-F1
#
_cell.length_a   1.000
_cell.length_b   1.000
_cell.length_c   1.000
_cell.angle_alpha   90.00
_cell.angle_beta   90.00
_cell.angle_gamma   90.00
#
_symmetry.space_group_name_H-M   'P 1'
#
loop_
_entity.id
_entity.type
_entity.pdbx_description
1 polymer ?
#
loop_
_entity_poly.entity_id
_entity_poly.type
_entity_poly.pdbx_seq_one_letter_code
_entity_poly.pdbx_strand_id
1 'polypeptide(L)'
;MKCPGQDSRYWKPGAIFEECCPHCGTMLEFFKDDVSRLCRKCGNRIVNPHMDFGCAAYCRHAAKCLGSLPPEAVSGSYELIKQRIAIAVKKALGKDFKSIGRSARAAAHAERLAREEKGDPAVITAASHLIYIDAETAGEILDHVGAPEGITDEILTIVKRRKHPAENESTNFKAVSDAGVLSQIEAAVNSDKTESGEIDRLSSRLVTITGKKIAEEMTTKLNK
;
A
#
# COMPACT_ATOMS: atom_id res chain seq x y z
N MET A 1 -4.91 -1.69 -25.88
CA MET A 1 -4.41 -2.70 -24.92
C MET A 1 -5.50 -2.92 -23.88
N LYS A 2 -5.91 -4.17 -23.62
CA LYS A 2 -6.89 -4.47 -22.56
C LYS A 2 -6.19 -4.49 -21.20
N CYS A 3 -6.87 -4.02 -20.16
CA CYS A 3 -6.35 -4.08 -18.79
C CYS A 3 -6.11 -5.56 -18.41
N PRO A 4 -4.97 -5.93 -17.80
CA PRO A 4 -4.69 -7.33 -17.41
C PRO A 4 -5.80 -7.94 -16.54
N GLY A 5 -6.45 -7.13 -15.69
CA GLY A 5 -7.61 -7.55 -14.89
C GLY A 5 -8.88 -7.82 -15.69
N GLN A 6 -9.02 -7.24 -16.89
CA GLN A 6 -10.14 -7.43 -17.83
C GLN A 6 -9.76 -8.31 -19.03
N ASP A 7 -8.58 -8.92 -19.02
CA ASP A 7 -8.15 -9.82 -20.07
C ASP A 7 -8.59 -11.25 -19.73
N SER A 8 -9.62 -11.73 -20.44
CA SER A 8 -10.22 -13.05 -20.22
C SER A 8 -9.26 -14.21 -20.45
N ARG A 9 -8.09 -13.97 -21.08
CA ARG A 9 -7.06 -15.00 -21.29
C ARG A 9 -6.39 -15.46 -20.00
N TYR A 10 -6.44 -14.67 -18.92
CA TYR A 10 -5.81 -14.99 -17.63
C TYR A 10 -6.82 -15.34 -16.53
N TRP A 11 -8.07 -15.62 -16.91
CA TRP A 11 -9.12 -15.93 -15.95
C TRP A 11 -8.97 -17.36 -15.40
N LYS A 12 -9.05 -17.48 -14.09
CA LYS A 12 -9.08 -18.75 -13.36
C LYS A 12 -10.54 -19.22 -13.17
N PRO A 13 -10.79 -20.50 -12.83
CA PRO A 13 -12.11 -20.96 -12.40
C PRO A 13 -12.66 -20.07 -11.28
N GLY A 14 -13.91 -19.58 -11.41
CA GLY A 14 -14.51 -18.58 -10.52
C GLY A 14 -14.56 -17.15 -11.08
N ALA A 15 -14.07 -16.92 -12.30
CA ALA A 15 -14.17 -15.62 -12.97
C ALA A 15 -15.60 -15.25 -13.45
N ILE A 16 -16.53 -16.20 -13.38
CA ILE A 16 -17.97 -16.01 -13.54
C ILE A 16 -18.61 -16.56 -12.27
N PHE A 17 -19.50 -15.78 -11.66
CA PHE A 17 -20.20 -16.19 -10.44
C PHE A 17 -21.62 -15.63 -10.47
N GLU A 18 -22.48 -16.19 -9.63
CA GLU A 18 -23.88 -15.80 -9.57
C GLU A 18 -24.19 -15.15 -8.22
N GLU A 19 -24.95 -14.05 -8.24
CA GLU A 19 -25.37 -13.34 -7.04
C GLU A 19 -26.85 -12.98 -7.11
N CYS A 20 -27.52 -13.00 -5.96
CA CYS A 20 -28.93 -12.61 -5.88
C CYS A 20 -29.09 -11.10 -6.04
N CYS A 21 -30.00 -10.66 -6.90
CA CYS A 21 -30.40 -9.25 -6.94
C CYS A 21 -31.00 -8.84 -5.58
N PRO A 22 -30.44 -7.84 -4.88
CA PRO A 22 -30.91 -7.44 -3.55
C PRO A 22 -32.33 -6.87 -3.54
N HIS A 23 -32.87 -6.48 -4.69
CA HIS A 23 -34.21 -5.91 -4.82
C HIS A 23 -35.30 -6.91 -5.17
N CYS A 24 -34.97 -8.03 -5.83
CA CYS A 24 -35.99 -8.95 -6.34
C CYS A 24 -35.62 -10.44 -6.27
N GLY A 25 -34.46 -10.76 -5.69
CA GLY A 25 -33.98 -12.13 -5.43
C GLY A 25 -33.64 -12.94 -6.68
N THR A 26 -33.61 -12.32 -7.85
CA THR A 26 -33.26 -13.03 -9.11
C THR A 26 -31.77 -13.23 -9.20
N MET A 27 -31.35 -14.44 -9.57
CA MET A 27 -29.94 -14.75 -9.81
C MET A 27 -29.42 -13.93 -10.98
N LEU A 28 -28.31 -13.25 -10.74
CA LEU A 28 -27.58 -12.47 -11.73
C LEU A 28 -26.20 -13.10 -11.88
N GLU A 29 -25.90 -13.52 -13.11
CA GLU A 29 -24.54 -13.90 -13.49
C GLU A 29 -23.69 -12.64 -13.66
N PHE A 30 -22.56 -12.60 -12.97
CA PHE A 30 -21.54 -11.55 -13.09
C PHE A 30 -20.25 -12.14 -13.64
N PHE A 31 -19.60 -11.36 -14.48
CA PHE A 31 -18.23 -11.60 -14.89
C PHE A 31 -17.30 -10.82 -13.95
N LYS A 32 -16.10 -11.34 -13.71
CA LYS A 32 -15.05 -10.69 -12.91
C LYS A 32 -14.81 -9.23 -13.28
N ASP A 33 -14.98 -8.87 -14.55
CA ASP A 33 -14.77 -7.53 -15.09
C ASP A 33 -16.05 -6.71 -15.29
N ASP A 34 -17.22 -7.28 -15.01
CA ASP A 34 -18.49 -6.55 -15.02
C ASP A 34 -18.50 -5.58 -13.84
N VAL A 35 -18.43 -4.27 -14.10
CA VAL A 35 -18.56 -3.23 -13.06
C VAL A 35 -19.97 -3.24 -12.45
N SER A 36 -20.99 -3.48 -13.29
CA SER A 36 -22.39 -3.58 -12.88
C SER A 36 -23.20 -4.31 -13.94
N ARG A 37 -24.32 -4.91 -13.53
CA ARG A 37 -25.30 -5.51 -14.43
C ARG A 37 -26.70 -4.94 -14.23
N LEU A 38 -27.44 -4.83 -15.33
CA LEU A 38 -28.86 -4.50 -15.28
C LEU A 38 -29.66 -5.75 -14.92
N CYS A 39 -30.41 -5.73 -13.82
CA CYS A 39 -31.37 -6.78 -13.51
C CYS A 39 -32.54 -6.71 -14.50
N ARG A 40 -32.70 -7.74 -15.34
CA ARG A 40 -33.78 -7.79 -16.34
C ARG A 40 -35.18 -7.92 -15.74
N LYS A 41 -35.30 -8.34 -14.46
CA LYS A 41 -36.59 -8.50 -13.79
C LYS A 41 -37.10 -7.20 -13.17
N CYS A 42 -36.24 -6.48 -12.44
CA CYS A 42 -36.66 -5.26 -11.72
C CYS A 42 -36.12 -3.96 -12.30
N GLY A 43 -35.30 -4.02 -13.35
CA GLY A 43 -34.74 -2.84 -14.03
C GLY A 43 -33.62 -2.12 -13.27
N ASN A 44 -33.29 -2.54 -12.04
CA ASN A 44 -32.22 -1.92 -11.26
C ASN A 44 -30.84 -2.35 -11.76
N ARG A 45 -29.90 -1.41 -11.79
CA ARG A 45 -28.49 -1.69 -12.06
C ARG A 45 -27.81 -2.09 -10.77
N ILE A 46 -27.33 -3.34 -10.71
CA ILE A 46 -26.68 -3.94 -9.56
C ILE A 46 -25.17 -3.85 -9.78
N VAL A 47 -24.48 -3.20 -8.86
CA VAL A 47 -23.02 -3.16 -8.85
C VAL A 47 -22.50 -4.54 -8.50
N ASN A 48 -21.44 -4.97 -9.19
CA ASN A 48 -20.82 -6.25 -8.90
C ASN A 48 -20.23 -6.21 -7.47
N PRO A 49 -20.69 -7.07 -6.54
CA PRO A 49 -20.26 -7.03 -5.14
C PRO A 49 -18.85 -7.59 -4.93
N HIS A 50 -18.32 -8.36 -5.87
CA HIS A 50 -16.94 -8.87 -5.87
C HIS A 50 -16.00 -7.98 -6.70
N MET A 51 -16.48 -6.82 -7.14
CA MET A 51 -15.68 -5.91 -7.95
C MET A 51 -14.62 -5.22 -7.10
N ASP A 52 -13.40 -5.76 -7.15
CA ASP A 52 -12.26 -5.21 -6.44
C ASP A 52 -11.60 -4.07 -7.25
N PHE A 53 -11.78 -2.83 -6.77
CA PHE A 53 -11.10 -1.65 -7.30
C PHE A 53 -9.69 -1.46 -6.70
N GLY A 54 -9.13 -2.46 -6.03
CA GLY A 54 -7.76 -2.47 -5.54
C GLY A 54 -6.75 -2.08 -6.62
N CYS A 55 -6.96 -2.49 -7.88
CA CYS A 55 -6.12 -2.04 -9.01
C CYS A 55 -6.31 -0.56 -9.39
N ALA A 56 -7.50 0.00 -9.17
CA ALA A 56 -7.84 1.38 -9.47
C ALA A 56 -7.31 2.36 -8.42
N ALA A 57 -7.03 1.92 -7.19
CA ALA A 57 -6.28 2.71 -6.21
C ALA A 57 -4.89 3.14 -6.74
N TYR A 58 -4.35 2.40 -7.71
CA TYR A 58 -2.95 2.45 -8.10
C TYR A 58 -2.71 2.66 -9.61
N CYS A 59 -3.79 2.76 -10.40
CA CYS A 59 -3.70 2.90 -11.84
C CYS A 59 -3.69 4.38 -12.26
N ARG A 60 -2.70 4.81 -13.07
CA ARG A 60 -2.64 6.17 -13.65
C ARG A 60 -3.84 6.55 -14.53
N HIS A 61 -4.63 5.56 -14.97
CA HIS A 61 -5.85 5.75 -15.75
C HIS A 61 -7.12 5.41 -14.95
N ALA A 62 -7.02 5.25 -13.63
CA ALA A 62 -8.12 4.85 -12.77
C ALA A 62 -9.35 5.76 -12.92
N ALA A 63 -9.17 7.05 -13.15
CA ALA A 63 -10.27 7.99 -13.39
C ALA A 63 -11.21 7.58 -14.54
N LYS A 64 -10.73 6.89 -15.57
CA LYS A 64 -11.58 6.36 -16.66
C LYS A 64 -12.38 5.12 -16.25
N CYS A 65 -11.88 4.34 -15.30
CA CYS A 65 -12.56 3.15 -14.77
C CYS A 65 -13.50 3.49 -13.59
N LEU A 66 -13.13 4.48 -12.79
CA LEU A 66 -13.82 4.92 -11.58
C LEU A 66 -14.82 6.04 -11.82
N GLY A 67 -14.77 6.71 -12.98
CA GLY A 67 -15.61 7.87 -13.30
C GLY A 67 -17.13 7.63 -13.30
N SER A 68 -17.57 6.38 -13.11
CA SER A 68 -18.97 6.00 -12.91
C SER A 68 -19.32 5.59 -11.47
N LEU A 69 -18.40 5.73 -10.51
CA LEU A 69 -18.58 5.31 -9.12
C LEU A 69 -18.62 6.50 -8.16
N PRO A 70 -19.36 6.38 -7.04
CA PRO A 70 -19.34 7.37 -5.98
C PRO A 70 -17.92 7.54 -5.40
N PRO A 71 -17.46 8.77 -5.10
CA PRO A 71 -16.14 9.04 -4.53
C PRO A 71 -15.82 8.25 -3.25
N GLU A 72 -16.85 7.90 -2.48
CA GLU A 72 -16.70 7.14 -1.23
C GLU A 72 -16.18 5.71 -1.45
N ALA A 73 -16.51 5.09 -2.59
CA ALA A 73 -16.14 3.70 -2.90
C ALA A 73 -14.65 3.54 -3.24
N VAL A 74 -14.03 4.58 -3.80
CA VAL A 74 -12.62 4.57 -4.24
C VAL A 74 -11.67 4.79 -3.06
N SER A 75 -11.96 5.79 -2.24
CA SER A 75 -11.11 6.16 -1.11
C SER A 75 -11.17 5.12 0.02
N GLY A 76 -12.33 4.50 0.23
CA GLY A 76 -12.50 3.42 1.21
C GLY A 76 -11.62 2.21 0.91
N SER A 77 -11.50 1.84 -0.36
CA SER A 77 -10.77 0.62 -0.78
C SER A 77 -9.26 0.69 -0.50
N TYR A 78 -8.62 1.83 -0.79
CA TYR A 78 -7.18 2.02 -0.54
C TYR A 78 -6.87 2.02 0.96
N GLU A 79 -7.66 2.74 1.76
CA GLU A 79 -7.45 2.84 3.20
C GLU A 79 -7.70 1.48 3.90
N LEU A 80 -8.70 0.73 3.44
CA LEU A 80 -8.93 -0.66 3.89
C LEU A 80 -7.74 -1.57 3.60
N ILE A 81 -7.11 -1.45 2.42
CA ILE A 81 -5.93 -2.25 2.09
C ILE A 81 -4.76 -1.91 3.01
N LYS A 82 -4.49 -0.62 3.27
CA LYS A 82 -3.44 -0.22 4.24
C LYS A 82 -3.69 -0.83 5.62
N GLN A 83 -4.93 -0.76 6.11
CA GLN A 83 -5.30 -1.31 7.40
C GLN A 83 -5.11 -2.84 7.45
N ARG A 84 -5.51 -3.55 6.38
CA ARG A 84 -5.31 -5.00 6.27
C ARG A 84 -3.82 -5.37 6.26
N ILE A 85 -2.99 -4.63 5.53
CA ILE A 85 -1.53 -4.82 5.54
C ILE A 85 -0.97 -4.59 6.94
N ALA A 86 -1.34 -3.50 7.61
CA ALA A 86 -0.86 -3.19 8.96
C ALA A 86 -1.24 -4.29 9.98
N ILE A 87 -2.47 -4.81 9.92
CA ILE A 87 -2.93 -5.92 10.76
C ILE A 87 -2.15 -7.20 10.46
N ALA A 88 -1.97 -7.54 9.19
CA ALA A 88 -1.23 -8.73 8.78
C ALA A 88 0.25 -8.67 9.19
N VAL A 89 0.90 -7.52 9.03
CA VAL A 89 2.28 -7.29 9.50
C VAL A 89 2.38 -7.44 11.01
N LYS A 90 1.45 -6.86 11.77
CA LYS A 90 1.42 -7.01 13.23
C LYS A 90 1.27 -8.48 13.64
N LYS A 91 0.43 -9.24 12.94
CA LYS A 91 0.25 -10.68 13.18
C LYS A 91 1.53 -11.46 12.87
N ALA A 92 2.19 -11.18 11.75
CA ALA A 92 3.42 -11.84 11.33
C ALA A 92 4.59 -11.57 12.30
N LEU A 93 4.72 -10.34 12.80
CA LEU A 93 5.78 -9.95 13.75
C LEU A 93 5.55 -10.47 15.17
N GLY A 94 4.34 -10.93 15.51
CA GLY A 94 4.03 -11.54 16.81
C GLY A 94 4.36 -10.62 18.00
N LYS A 95 5.41 -10.98 18.75
CA LYS A 95 5.87 -10.24 19.95
C LYS A 95 7.03 -9.28 19.67
N ASP A 96 7.46 -9.11 18.42
CA ASP A 96 8.49 -8.12 18.07
C ASP A 96 7.90 -6.71 18.04
N PHE A 97 7.60 -6.18 19.23
CA PHE A 97 7.03 -4.84 19.42
C PHE A 97 7.93 -3.73 18.86
N LYS A 98 9.25 -3.97 18.82
CA LYS A 98 10.22 -3.02 18.28
C LYS A 98 10.03 -2.88 16.76
N SER A 99 9.97 -4.00 16.05
CA SER A 99 9.71 -3.99 14.60
C SER A 99 8.30 -3.52 14.25
N ILE A 100 7.30 -3.88 15.06
CA ILE A 100 5.91 -3.37 14.89
C ILE A 100 5.89 -1.85 15.00
N GLY A 101 6.48 -1.29 16.06
CA GLY A 101 6.52 0.16 16.26
C GLY A 101 7.32 0.89 15.19
N ARG A 102 8.40 0.28 14.67
CA ARG A 102 9.16 0.85 13.55
C ARG A 102 8.39 0.81 12.24
N SER A 103 7.72 -0.31 11.91
CA SER A 103 6.87 -0.45 10.73
C SER A 103 5.76 0.60 10.71
N ALA A 104 5.04 0.76 11.83
CA ALA A 104 3.95 1.73 11.94
C ALA A 104 4.44 3.17 11.71
N ARG A 105 5.58 3.55 12.31
CA ARG A 105 6.15 4.90 12.12
C ARG A 105 6.71 5.11 10.73
N ALA A 106 7.35 4.10 10.13
CA ALA A 106 7.81 4.18 8.75
C ALA A 106 6.64 4.48 7.82
N ALA A 107 5.53 3.75 7.95
CA ALA A 107 4.32 3.99 7.18
C ALA A 107 3.70 5.38 7.41
N ALA A 108 3.77 5.92 8.64
CA ALA A 108 3.29 7.28 8.92
C ALA A 108 4.08 8.36 8.16
N HIS A 109 5.41 8.20 8.03
CA HIS A 109 6.25 9.12 7.25
C HIS A 109 6.10 8.91 5.73
N ALA A 110 5.74 7.69 5.32
CA ALA A 110 5.65 7.28 3.92
C ALA A 110 4.68 8.13 3.10
N GLU A 111 3.56 8.57 3.67
CA GLU A 111 2.57 9.38 2.95
C GLU A 111 3.13 10.74 2.52
N ARG A 112 3.86 11.40 3.42
CA ARG A 112 4.49 12.70 3.13
C ARG A 112 5.61 12.53 2.11
N LEU A 113 6.44 11.51 2.28
CA LEU A 113 7.50 11.17 1.34
C LEU A 113 6.95 10.92 -0.06
N ALA A 114 5.91 10.08 -0.20
CA ALA A 114 5.29 9.81 -1.49
C ALA A 114 4.76 11.09 -2.15
N ARG A 115 4.08 11.94 -1.38
CA ARG A 115 3.49 13.18 -1.90
C ARG A 115 4.53 14.20 -2.36
N GLU A 116 5.55 14.47 -1.55
CA GLU A 116 6.53 15.52 -1.84
C GLU A 116 7.59 15.07 -2.85
N GLU A 117 8.03 13.81 -2.80
CA GLU A 117 8.98 13.23 -3.76
C GLU A 117 8.31 12.80 -5.07
N LYS A 118 6.98 12.93 -5.18
CA LYS A 118 6.17 12.52 -6.34
C LYS A 118 6.33 11.04 -6.69
N GLY A 119 6.50 10.21 -5.66
CA GLY A 119 6.52 8.76 -5.79
C GLY A 119 5.11 8.16 -5.78
N ASP A 120 5.01 6.86 -6.01
CA ASP A 120 3.74 6.13 -5.95
C ASP A 120 3.34 5.91 -4.48
N PRO A 121 2.24 6.54 -3.99
CA PRO A 121 1.81 6.40 -2.60
C PRO A 121 1.50 4.95 -2.21
N ALA A 122 1.03 4.14 -3.15
CA ALA A 122 0.68 2.75 -2.92
C ALA A 122 1.89 1.91 -2.56
N VAL A 123 2.88 1.95 -3.44
CA VAL A 123 4.13 1.22 -3.32
C VAL A 123 4.85 1.69 -2.06
N ILE A 124 4.97 3.02 -1.89
CA ILE A 124 5.73 3.60 -0.78
C ILE A 124 5.08 3.28 0.57
N THR A 125 3.75 3.44 0.70
CA THR A 125 3.05 3.18 1.96
C THR A 125 3.03 1.69 2.30
N ALA A 126 2.67 0.83 1.33
CA ALA A 126 2.63 -0.61 1.55
C ALA A 126 4.01 -1.19 1.84
N ALA A 127 5.04 -0.84 1.05
CA ALA A 127 6.40 -1.30 1.29
C ALA A 127 6.93 -0.82 2.65
N SER A 128 6.60 0.40 3.08
CA SER A 128 7.03 0.93 4.40
C SER A 128 6.47 0.13 5.57
N HIS A 129 5.27 -0.46 5.44
CA HIS A 129 4.78 -1.43 6.42
C HIS A 129 5.58 -2.74 6.42
N LEU A 130 6.08 -3.16 5.26
CA LEU A 130 6.66 -4.48 5.02
C LEU A 130 8.20 -4.52 5.14
N ILE A 131 8.91 -3.38 5.28
CA ILE A 131 10.39 -3.38 5.32
C ILE A 131 11.02 -4.15 6.49
N TYR A 132 10.24 -4.43 7.54
CA TYR A 132 10.71 -5.17 8.73
C TYR A 132 10.37 -6.65 8.73
N ILE A 133 9.69 -7.15 7.69
CA ILE A 133 9.46 -8.58 7.49
C ILE A 133 10.36 -9.10 6.35
N ASP A 134 10.48 -10.40 6.24
CA ASP A 134 11.17 -11.04 5.11
C ASP A 134 10.30 -10.98 3.84
N ALA A 135 10.92 -11.20 2.69
CA ALA A 135 10.26 -11.04 1.40
C ALA A 135 9.25 -12.15 1.08
N GLU A 136 9.40 -13.32 1.68
CA GLU A 136 8.47 -14.44 1.50
C GLU A 136 7.16 -14.12 2.21
N THR A 137 7.24 -13.80 3.51
CA THR A 137 6.09 -13.35 4.31
C THR A 137 5.43 -12.10 3.72
N ALA A 138 6.21 -11.15 3.19
CA ALA A 138 5.65 -9.98 2.52
C ALA A 138 4.81 -10.34 1.29
N GLY A 139 5.25 -11.35 0.52
CA GLY A 139 4.52 -11.84 -0.64
C GLY A 139 3.19 -12.46 -0.26
N GLU A 140 3.18 -13.31 0.78
CA GLU A 140 1.95 -13.92 1.31
C GLU A 140 0.94 -12.88 1.79
N ILE A 141 1.41 -11.83 2.49
CA ILE A 141 0.55 -10.74 2.95
C ILE A 141 -0.05 -10.00 1.76
N LEU A 142 0.75 -9.66 0.74
CA LEU A 142 0.30 -8.94 -0.45
C LEU A 142 -0.73 -9.72 -1.25
N ASP A 143 -0.52 -11.03 -1.42
CA ASP A 143 -1.48 -11.94 -2.05
C ASP A 143 -2.80 -12.01 -1.26
N HIS A 144 -2.72 -12.19 0.05
CA HIS A 144 -3.90 -12.25 0.91
C HIS A 144 -4.73 -10.95 0.91
N VAL A 145 -4.08 -9.79 0.76
CA VAL A 145 -4.79 -8.51 0.66
C VAL A 145 -5.32 -8.19 -0.74
N GLY A 146 -4.98 -8.99 -1.76
CA GLY A 146 -5.41 -8.78 -3.14
C GLY A 146 -4.63 -7.68 -3.86
N ALA A 147 -3.35 -7.48 -3.51
CA ALA A 147 -2.51 -6.48 -4.17
C ALA A 147 -2.29 -6.84 -5.66
N PRO A 148 -2.38 -5.88 -6.60
CA PRO A 148 -2.09 -6.14 -8.00
C PRO A 148 -0.67 -6.65 -8.24
N GLU A 149 -0.49 -7.54 -9.20
CA GLU A 149 0.80 -8.21 -9.51
C GLU A 149 1.93 -7.19 -9.76
N GLY A 150 1.72 -6.19 -10.62
CA GLY A 150 2.76 -5.20 -10.93
C GLY A 150 3.22 -4.35 -9.73
N ILE A 151 2.36 -4.15 -8.73
CA ILE A 151 2.69 -3.42 -7.50
C ILE A 151 3.39 -4.35 -6.51
N THR A 152 2.90 -5.59 -6.44
CA THR A 152 3.49 -6.64 -5.62
C THR A 152 4.95 -6.85 -6.02
N ASP A 153 5.25 -6.94 -7.31
CA ASP A 153 6.62 -7.11 -7.81
C ASP A 153 7.55 -5.97 -7.40
N GLU A 154 7.09 -4.73 -7.49
CA GLU A 154 7.88 -3.56 -7.09
C GLU A 154 8.10 -3.54 -5.57
N ILE A 155 7.04 -3.76 -4.77
CA ILE A 155 7.14 -3.82 -3.31
C ILE A 155 8.11 -4.93 -2.88
N LEU A 156 7.99 -6.12 -3.45
CA LEU A 156 8.87 -7.25 -3.13
C LEU A 156 10.31 -6.96 -3.55
N THR A 157 10.52 -6.25 -4.66
CA THR A 157 11.86 -5.80 -5.06
C THR A 157 12.46 -4.86 -4.02
N ILE A 158 11.69 -3.88 -3.55
CA ILE A 158 12.13 -2.95 -2.49
C ILE A 158 12.45 -3.72 -1.20
N VAL A 159 11.55 -4.61 -0.76
CA VAL A 159 11.75 -5.40 0.47
C VAL A 159 12.98 -6.29 0.35
N LYS A 160 13.18 -7.01 -0.76
CA LYS A 160 14.35 -7.90 -0.97
C LYS A 160 15.67 -7.12 -0.95
N ARG A 161 15.69 -5.93 -1.57
CA ARG A 161 16.92 -5.17 -1.82
C ARG A 161 17.21 -4.10 -0.78
N ARG A 162 16.37 -3.94 0.24
CA ARG A 162 16.54 -2.94 1.32
C ARG A 162 17.92 -2.92 1.99
N LYS A 163 18.62 -4.06 2.04
CA LYS A 163 19.98 -4.17 2.60
C LYS A 163 21.09 -3.94 1.58
N HIS A 164 20.77 -4.03 0.29
CA HIS A 164 21.70 -3.97 -0.84
C HIS A 164 21.10 -3.13 -1.98
N PRO A 165 20.97 -1.80 -1.78
CA PRO A 165 20.49 -0.90 -2.82
C PRO A 165 21.44 -0.88 -4.03
N ALA A 166 20.89 -0.68 -5.23
CA ALA A 166 21.67 -0.34 -6.42
C ALA A 166 22.14 1.11 -6.37
N GLU A 167 23.06 1.44 -7.27
CA GLU A 167 23.52 2.81 -7.48
C GLU A 167 22.38 3.75 -7.94
N ASN A 168 21.45 3.26 -8.77
CA ASN A 168 20.37 4.05 -9.37
C ASN A 168 18.98 3.56 -8.92
N GLU A 169 18.69 3.73 -7.64
CA GLU A 169 17.39 3.38 -7.08
C GLU A 169 16.26 4.33 -7.51
N SER A 170 15.05 3.78 -7.60
CA SER A 170 13.83 4.54 -7.94
C SER A 170 13.45 5.52 -6.83
N THR A 171 12.61 6.51 -7.17
CA THR A 171 12.03 7.42 -6.18
C THR A 171 11.30 6.66 -5.07
N ASN A 172 10.54 5.62 -5.44
CA ASN A 172 9.81 4.79 -4.49
C ASN A 172 10.76 4.07 -3.52
N PHE A 173 11.84 3.49 -4.03
CA PHE A 173 12.84 2.83 -3.19
C PHE A 173 13.50 3.81 -2.22
N LYS A 174 13.94 4.98 -2.71
CA LYS A 174 14.57 6.03 -1.90
C LYS A 174 13.64 6.52 -0.79
N ALA A 175 12.37 6.76 -1.13
CA ALA A 175 11.35 7.14 -0.16
C ALA A 175 11.13 6.07 0.91
N VAL A 176 11.03 4.79 0.54
CA VAL A 176 10.85 3.69 1.51
C VAL A 176 12.09 3.51 2.39
N SER A 177 13.29 3.66 1.83
CA SER A 177 14.54 3.66 2.59
C SER A 177 14.53 4.77 3.65
N ASP A 178 14.19 5.99 3.25
CA ASP A 178 14.10 7.13 4.16
C ASP A 178 13.00 6.95 5.21
N ALA A 179 11.83 6.42 4.85
CA ALA A 179 10.77 6.09 5.81
C ALA A 179 11.28 5.14 6.92
N GLY A 180 12.07 4.13 6.54
CA GLY A 180 12.73 3.23 7.49
C GLY A 180 13.72 3.94 8.40
N VAL A 181 14.52 4.87 7.88
CA VAL A 181 15.47 5.68 8.67
C VAL A 181 14.73 6.64 9.60
N LEU A 182 13.70 7.34 9.11
CA LEU A 182 12.88 8.27 9.90
C LEU A 182 12.19 7.56 11.07
N SER A 183 11.71 6.33 10.88
CA SER A 183 11.15 5.54 11.98
C SER A 183 12.15 5.23 13.10
N GLN A 184 13.45 5.16 12.78
CA GLN A 184 14.52 4.98 13.75
C GLN A 184 14.87 6.31 14.42
N ILE A 185 14.94 7.41 13.65
CA ILE A 185 15.17 8.76 14.19
C ILE A 185 14.07 9.12 15.18
N GLU A 186 12.81 8.92 14.83
CA GLU A 186 11.68 9.16 15.74
C GLU A 186 11.75 8.27 17.00
N ALA A 187 12.34 7.07 16.90
CA ALA A 187 12.55 6.20 18.07
C ALA A 187 13.60 6.77 19.02
N ALA A 188 14.69 7.25 18.45
CA ALA A 188 15.79 7.86 19.17
C ALA A 188 15.36 9.19 19.80
N VAL A 189 14.63 10.03 19.07
CA VAL A 189 14.09 11.29 19.57
C VAL A 189 13.19 11.09 20.80
N ASN A 190 12.39 10.01 20.82
CA ASN A 190 11.46 9.72 21.92
C ASN A 190 12.03 8.79 23.01
N SER A 191 13.35 8.59 23.06
CA SER A 191 14.01 7.65 23.98
C SER A 191 15.07 8.35 24.83
N ASP A 192 14.98 8.15 26.16
CA ASP A 192 15.98 8.64 27.12
C ASP A 192 17.34 7.94 27.02
N LYS A 193 17.42 6.84 26.26
CA LYS A 193 18.63 6.02 26.08
C LYS A 193 19.41 6.32 24.81
N THR A 194 19.06 7.40 24.12
CA THR A 194 19.66 7.73 22.83
C THR A 194 21.10 8.19 22.99
N GLU A 195 22.00 7.59 22.21
CA GLU A 195 23.42 7.92 22.29
C GLU A 195 23.71 9.27 21.64
N SER A 196 24.73 9.96 22.17
CA SER A 196 25.24 11.18 21.53
C SER A 196 25.67 10.89 20.08
N GLY A 197 25.21 11.72 19.14
CA GLY A 197 25.46 11.56 17.70
C GLY A 197 24.74 10.39 17.03
N GLU A 198 23.83 9.66 17.69
CA GLU A 198 23.02 8.62 17.05
C GLU A 198 22.09 9.20 15.98
N ILE A 199 21.41 10.31 16.30
CA ILE A 199 20.49 10.98 15.38
C ILE A 199 21.23 11.52 14.15
N ASP A 200 22.44 12.06 14.32
CA ASP A 200 23.24 12.57 13.20
C ASP A 200 23.68 11.42 12.27
N ARG A 201 24.13 10.29 12.86
CA ARG A 201 24.47 9.06 12.14
C ARG A 201 23.27 8.48 11.38
N LEU A 202 22.07 8.59 11.92
CA LEU A 202 20.85 8.18 11.23
C LEU A 202 20.49 9.16 10.11
N SER A 203 20.57 10.46 10.38
CA SER A 203 20.21 11.52 9.43
C SER A 203 21.12 11.52 8.20
N SER A 204 22.39 11.16 8.35
CA SER A 204 23.33 11.04 7.22
C SER A 204 22.97 9.92 6.23
N ARG A 205 22.07 9.00 6.61
CA ARG A 205 21.58 7.92 5.73
C ARG A 205 20.39 8.34 4.88
N LEU A 206 19.79 9.50 5.13
CA LEU A 206 18.65 10.00 4.39
C LEU A 206 19.10 10.49 3.00
N VAL A 207 18.40 10.00 1.97
CA VAL A 207 18.77 10.27 0.57
C VAL A 207 17.81 11.23 -0.14
N THR A 208 16.57 11.34 0.33
CA THR A 208 15.56 12.24 -0.24
C THR A 208 15.62 13.63 0.41
N ILE A 209 15.15 14.64 -0.32
CA ILE A 209 15.12 16.02 0.21
C ILE A 209 14.04 16.12 1.29
N THR A 210 12.89 15.50 1.06
CA THR A 210 11.80 15.43 2.04
C THR A 210 12.21 14.65 3.28
N GLY A 211 12.94 13.54 3.15
CA GLY A 211 13.44 12.78 4.30
C GLY A 211 14.31 13.61 5.23
N LYS A 212 15.29 14.33 4.67
CA LYS A 212 16.16 15.24 5.43
C LYS A 212 15.35 16.33 6.14
N LYS A 213 14.38 16.94 5.43
CA LYS A 213 13.49 17.95 6.01
C LYS A 213 12.65 17.41 7.18
N ILE A 214 12.08 16.21 7.05
CA ILE A 214 11.29 15.60 8.14
C ILE A 214 12.19 15.35 9.37
N ALA A 215 13.42 14.88 9.16
CA ALA A 215 14.37 14.67 10.26
C ALA A 215 14.72 15.96 10.99
N GLU A 216 15.01 17.04 10.26
CA GLU A 216 15.26 18.38 10.84
C GLU A 216 14.07 18.91 11.64
N GLU A 217 12.85 18.71 11.15
CA GLU A 217 11.63 19.12 11.87
C GLU A 217 11.43 18.32 13.17
N MET A 218 11.80 17.04 13.21
CA MET A 218 11.71 16.20 14.41
C MET A 218 12.73 16.62 15.48
N THR A 219 13.96 16.92 15.06
CA THR A 219 15.02 17.32 16.00
C THR A 219 14.84 18.73 16.52
N THR A 220 14.29 19.64 15.72
CA THR A 220 14.04 21.03 16.15
C THR A 220 12.94 21.13 17.22
N LYS A 221 11.96 20.22 17.21
CA LYS A 221 10.88 20.17 18.21
C LYS A 221 11.35 19.79 19.62
N LEU A 222 12.55 19.22 19.79
CA LEU A 222 13.17 18.94 21.09
C LEU A 222 13.80 20.19 21.74
N ASN A 223 14.13 21.22 20.96
CA ASN A 223 14.85 22.41 21.43
C ASN A 223 13.92 23.59 21.80
N LYS A 224 12.61 23.36 21.90
CA LYS A 224 11.59 24.32 22.35
C LYS A 224 10.89 23.77 23.58
#